data_AF-A0A521TLU0-F1
#
_entry.id   AF-A0A521TLU0-F1
#
_cell.length_a   1.000
_cell.length_b   1.000
_cell.length_c   1.000
_cell.angle_alpha   90.00
_cell.angle_beta   90.00
_cell.angle_gamma   90.00
#
_symmetry.space_group_name_H-M   'P 1'
#
loop_
_entity.id
_entity.type
_entity.pdbx_description
1 polymer ?
#
loop_
_entity_poly.entity_id
_entity_poly.type
_entity_poly.pdbx_seq_one_letter_code
_entity_poly.pdbx_strand_id
1 'polypeptide(L)' 'MNKHAPADEMRKELDNLLSKLNAMEIIASDEFQKGSVKVLRALVEGQIHSINEFEHLKKAMDLLTLELFKIQDKIKN' A
#
# COMPACT_ATOMS: atom_id res chain seq x y z
N MET A 1 -7.50 3.79 -12.68
CA MET A 1 -6.39 2.92 -12.23
C MET A 1 -6.57 1.55 -12.88
N ASN A 2 -5.51 0.99 -13.44
CA ASN A 2 -5.52 -0.40 -13.89
C ASN A 2 -5.73 -1.30 -12.68
N LYS A 3 -6.68 -2.25 -12.73
CA LYS A 3 -7.07 -3.08 -11.57
C LYS A 3 -5.94 -4.04 -11.10
N HIS A 4 -4.86 -4.14 -11.86
CA HIS A 4 -3.73 -5.04 -11.62
C HIS A 4 -2.38 -4.34 -11.79
N ALA A 5 -2.28 -3.06 -11.43
CA ALA A 5 -0.99 -2.39 -11.40
C ALA A 5 -0.07 -3.08 -10.36
N PRO A 6 1.22 -3.32 -10.65
CA PRO A 6 2.19 -3.81 -9.69
C PRO A 6 2.23 -2.92 -8.43
N ALA A 7 2.52 -3.53 -7.27
CA ALA A 7 2.59 -2.81 -5.99
C ALA A 7 3.52 -1.58 -6.05
N ASP A 8 4.64 -1.68 -6.75
CA ASP A 8 5.59 -0.58 -6.93
C ASP A 8 5.04 0.57 -7.78
N GLU A 9 4.24 0.26 -8.81
CA GLU A 9 3.58 1.27 -9.63
C GLU A 9 2.52 2.01 -8.81
N MET A 10 1.71 1.27 -8.03
CA MET A 10 0.72 1.86 -7.12
C MET A 10 1.38 2.72 -6.04
N ARG A 11 2.48 2.27 -5.43
CA ARG A 11 3.25 3.07 -4.46
C ARG A 11 3.74 4.37 -5.08
N LYS A 12 4.32 4.30 -6.28
CA LYS A 12 4.81 5.49 -6.99
C LYS A 12 3.68 6.49 -7.29
N GLU A 13 2.50 6.01 -7.67
CA GLU A 13 1.32 6.87 -7.85
C GLU A 13 0.89 7.53 -6.54
N LEU A 14 0.86 6.78 -5.43
CA LEU A 14 0.53 7.30 -4.11
C LEU A 14 1.56 8.30 -3.58
N ASP A 15 2.86 8.08 -3.80
CA ASP A 15 3.93 9.02 -3.44
C ASP A 15 3.81 10.34 -4.20
N ASN A 16 3.50 10.27 -5.50
CA ASN A 16 3.20 11.45 -6.31
C ASN A 16 1.96 12.18 -5.78
N LEU A 17 0.95 11.44 -5.33
CA LEU A 17 -0.28 12.00 -4.78
C LEU A 17 -0.02 12.66 -3.42
N LEU A 18 0.74 12.01 -2.54
CA LEU A 18 1.19 12.56 -1.26
C LEU A 18 1.97 13.86 -1.44
N SER A 19 2.88 13.90 -2.42
CA SER A 19 3.64 15.11 -2.77
C SER A 19 2.72 16.27 -3.18
N LYS A 20 1.69 15.99 -3.99
CA LYS A 20 0.68 16.99 -4.38
C LYS A 20 -0.18 17.43 -3.19
N LEU A 21 -0.59 16.51 -2.32
CA LEU A 21 -1.35 16.83 -1.11
C LEU A 21 -0.54 17.74 -0.17
N ASN A 22 0.75 17.48 0.01
CA ASN A 22 1.63 18.33 0.81
C ASN A 22 1.74 19.74 0.22
N ALA A 23 1.87 19.87 -1.10
CA ALA A 23 1.83 21.17 -1.76
C ALA A 23 0.48 21.88 -1.57
N MET A 24 -0.64 21.14 -1.64
CA MET A 24 -1.97 21.68 -1.40
C MET A 24 -2.18 22.17 0.04
N GLU A 25 -1.61 21.49 1.03
CA GLU A 25 -1.72 21.90 2.44
C GLU A 25 -1.06 23.27 2.67
N ILE A 26 0.06 23.53 1.98
CA ILE A 26 0.80 24.80 2.07
C ILE A 26 0.00 25.96 1.45
N ILE A 27 -0.69 25.72 0.34
CA ILE A 27 -1.44 26.76 -0.40
C ILE A 27 -2.88 26.93 0.07
N ALA A 28 -3.42 25.99 0.86
CA ALA A 28 -4.80 26.03 1.33
C ALA A 28 -5.08 27.30 2.16
N SER A 29 -6.07 28.08 1.72
CA SER A 29 -6.34 29.42 2.25
C SER A 29 -7.26 29.42 3.47
N ASP A 30 -8.12 28.41 3.61
CA ASP A 30 -9.09 28.29 4.70
C ASP A 30 -8.99 26.96 5.47
N GLU A 31 -9.55 26.93 6.68
CA GLU A 31 -9.51 25.76 7.57
C GLU A 31 -10.25 24.55 7.00
N PHE A 32 -11.30 24.75 6.21
CA PHE A 32 -12.03 23.65 5.59
C PHE A 32 -11.17 22.97 4.51
N GLN A 33 -10.48 23.75 3.68
CA GLN A 33 -9.51 23.23 2.72
C GLN A 33 -8.35 22.50 3.41
N LYS A 34 -7.77 23.10 4.45
CA LYS A 34 -6.69 22.44 5.24
C LYS A 34 -7.17 21.13 5.86
N GLY A 35 -8.37 21.11 6.45
CA GLY A 35 -8.97 19.90 7.01
C GLY A 35 -9.18 18.82 5.95
N SER A 36 -9.69 19.20 4.78
CA SER A 36 -9.90 18.29 3.65
C SER A 36 -8.58 17.68 3.16
N VAL A 37 -7.53 18.50 3.01
CA VAL A 37 -6.20 18.02 2.59
C VAL A 37 -5.60 17.06 3.63
N LYS A 38 -5.77 17.33 4.93
CA LYS A 38 -5.31 16.43 6.00
C LYS A 38 -5.98 15.07 5.95
N VAL A 39 -7.29 15.03 5.72
CA VAL A 39 -8.04 13.76 5.56
C VAL A 39 -7.52 12.99 4.36
N LEU A 40 -7.36 13.66 3.21
CA LEU A 40 -6.82 13.02 2.01
C LEU A 40 -5.41 12.48 2.24
N ARG A 41 -4.55 13.19 2.96
CA ARG A 41 -3.20 12.74 3.29
C ARG A 41 -3.24 11.46 4.13
N ALA A 42 -4.04 11.46 5.20
CA ALA A 42 -4.17 10.28 6.06
C ALA A 42 -4.65 9.04 5.28
N LEU A 43 -5.57 9.22 4.32
CA LEU A 43 -6.03 8.13 3.47
C LEU A 43 -4.93 7.59 2.54
N VAL A 44 -4.12 8.47 1.97
CA VAL A 44 -3.00 8.09 1.09
C VAL A 44 -1.89 7.40 1.86
N GLU A 45 -1.52 7.91 3.03
CA GLU A 45 -0.56 7.27 3.93
C GLU A 45 -1.05 5.89 4.37
N GLY A 46 -2.34 5.76 4.70
CA GLY A 46 -2.97 4.48 5.03
C GLY A 46 -2.96 3.49 3.87
N GLN A 47 -3.15 3.96 2.63
CA GLN A 47 -3.02 3.13 1.42
C GLN A 47 -1.59 2.64 1.20
N ILE A 48 -0.58 3.52 1.33
CA ILE A 48 0.83 3.15 1.20
C ILE A 48 1.19 2.08 2.24
N HIS A 49 0.79 2.29 3.50
CA HIS A 49 1.01 1.33 4.58
C HIS A 49 0.33 -0.01 4.28
N SER A 50 -0.94 0.00 3.85
CA SER A 50 -1.67 -1.23 3.50
C SER A 50 -0.97 -2.04 2.42
N ILE A 51 -0.43 -1.39 1.38
CA ILE A 51 0.32 -2.07 0.31
C ILE A 51 1.57 -2.77 0.89
N ASN A 52 2.29 -2.13 1.81
CA ASN A 52 3.44 -2.72 2.47
C ASN A 52 3.06 -3.97 3.28
N GLU A 53 1.98 -3.89 4.05
CA GLU A 53 1.49 -5.03 4.82
C GLU A 53 1.00 -6.18 3.93
N PHE A 54 0.38 -5.87 2.78
CA PHE A 54 -0.01 -6.91 1.81
C PHE A 54 1.20 -7.64 1.21
N GLU A 55 2.32 -6.96 0.98
CA GLU A 55 3.55 -7.63 0.54
C GLU A 55 4.13 -8.55 1.62
N HIS A 56 4.08 -8.12 2.89
CA HIS A 56 4.49 -8.97 4.00
C HIS A 56 3.59 -10.21 4.12
N LEU A 57 2.28 -10.04 3.99
CA LEU A 57 1.33 -11.14 3.97
C LEU A 57 1.60 -12.11 2.83
N LYS A 58 1.84 -11.60 1.62
CA LYS A 58 2.20 -12.43 0.45
C LYS A 58 3.43 -13.29 0.73
N LYS A 59 4.51 -12.69 1.28
CA LYS A 59 5.73 -13.43 1.64
C LYS A 59 5.46 -14.51 2.68
N ALA A 60 4.64 -14.22 3.69
CA ALA A 60 4.25 -15.20 4.70
C ALA A 60 3.47 -16.37 4.07
N MET A 61 2.55 -16.09 3.14
CA MET A 61 1.83 -17.12 2.40
C MET A 61 2.76 -17.98 1.54
N ASP A 62 3.73 -17.37 0.86
CA ASP A 62 4.72 -18.09 0.06
C ASP A 62 5.52 -19.07 0.94
N LEU A 63 5.98 -18.62 2.13
CA LEU A 63 6.68 -19.48 3.09
C LEU A 63 5.81 -20.61 3.63
N LEU A 64 4.56 -20.32 4.02
CA LEU A 64 3.62 -21.35 4.45
C LEU A 64 3.38 -22.39 3.36
N THR A 65 3.25 -21.94 2.11
CA THR A 65 3.04 -22.82 0.96
C THR A 65 4.26 -23.73 0.72
N LEU A 66 5.48 -23.21 0.85
CA LEU A 66 6.71 -24.02 0.78
C LEU A 66 6.74 -25.11 1.86
N GLU A 67 6.34 -24.79 3.10
CA GLU A 67 6.28 -25.80 4.17
C GLU A 67 5.21 -26.86 3.91
N LEU A 68 4.05 -26.47 3.36
CA LEU A 68 3.02 -27.43 2.96
C LEU A 68 3.53 -28.41 1.89
N PHE A 69 4.27 -27.92 0.89
CA PHE A 69 4.88 -28.79 -0.11
C PHE A 69 5.92 -29.74 0.49
N LYS A 70 6.77 -29.26 1.40
CA LYS A 70 7.75 -30.12 2.11
C LYS A 70 7.07 -31.24 2.90
N ILE A 71 5.94 -30.95 3.57
CA ILE A 71 5.17 -31.96 4.30
C ILE A 71 4.56 -32.96 3.31
N GLN A 72 3.98 -32.48 2.22
CA GLN A 72 3.40 -33.34 1.19
C GLN A 72 4.44 -34.30 0.59
N ASP A 73 5.64 -33.81 0.29
CA ASP A 73 6.72 -34.62 -0.28
C ASP A 73 7.22 -35.69 0.70
N LYS A 74 7.23 -35.39 2.02
CA LYS A 74 7.55 -36.37 3.08
C LYS A 74 6.47 -37.42 3.31
N ILE A 75 5.23 -37.17 2.89
CA ILE A 75 4.13 -38.15 2.98
C ILE A 75 4.12 -39.06 1.76
N LYS A 76 4.52 -38.53 0.59
CA LYS A 76 4.53 -39.27 -0.69
C LYS A 76 5.76 -40.16 -0.88
N ASN A 77 6.89 -39.82 -0.25
CA ASN A 77 8.12 -40.62 -0.23
C ASN A 77 8.31 -41.29 1.12
#